data_AF-A0A077PKL5-F1
#
_entry.id   AF-A0A077PKL5-F1
#
_cell.length_a   1.000
_cell.length_b   1.000
_cell.length_c   1.000
_cell.angle_alpha   90.00
_cell.angle_beta   90.00
_cell.angle_gamma   90.00
#
_symmetry.space_group_name_H-M   'P 1'
#
loop_
_entity.id
_entity.type
_entity.pdbx_description
1 polymer ?
#
loop_
_entity_poly.entity_id
_entity_poly.type
_entity_poly.pdbx_seq_one_letter_code
_entity_poly.pdbx_strand_id
1 'polypeptide(L)'
;MEHLDVEKVSSKILHELLQYRRRFSESEHTIEYEEQKVSEVQLPRIRAFVEQGKAVECILPAFPTKSPNPRKVLGTMPDMAEKLSLIFLNSLCQRIQLYYPPGANIVICSDGHVFSDLIHVDDETITHYQLEIEKLLHELGATNLSVFNLGNVESLTQYTSNYDQLRELLVNGYASSVEEIKATLKESEEGLQLYRAITRFLYEDSLLPGYDGSKTALQKDARQRAAGVIQRSWAWGNLLAEQFPLAIRLSIHPQPVDSIKIGIHMMPTRDDWLTPWHGVAANINGQFVLMKSDEVKKMQGKLVEIRGVPSHYMIEAVSEQNQQVAPLAVASQEQ
;
A
#
# COMPACT_ATOMS: atom_id res chain seq x y z
N MET A 1 14.34 -25.43 27.50
CA MET A 1 13.69 -24.79 26.34
C MET A 1 12.30 -25.36 26.27
N GLU A 2 11.27 -24.56 26.55
CA GLU A 2 9.89 -24.98 26.23
C GLU A 2 9.84 -25.34 24.75
N HIS A 3 9.29 -26.52 24.44
CA HIS A 3 9.11 -26.94 23.07
C HIS A 3 8.09 -26.00 22.45
N LEU A 4 8.53 -25.14 21.54
CA LEU A 4 7.63 -24.25 20.81
C LEU A 4 6.66 -25.11 20.00
N ASP A 5 5.36 -24.93 20.22
CA ASP A 5 4.32 -25.58 19.41
C ASP A 5 4.27 -24.88 18.04
N VAL A 6 4.94 -25.49 17.07
CA VAL A 6 5.11 -24.97 15.71
C VAL A 6 3.76 -24.65 15.06
N GLU A 7 2.76 -25.52 15.22
CA GLU A 7 1.44 -25.34 14.61
C GLU A 7 0.69 -24.18 15.23
N LYS A 8 0.70 -24.12 16.57
CA LYS A 8 0.05 -23.05 17.32
C LYS A 8 0.68 -21.69 17.02
N VAL A 9 2.01 -21.62 16.96
CA VAL A 9 2.72 -20.37 16.65
C VAL A 9 2.47 -19.93 15.22
N SER A 10 2.61 -20.84 14.25
CA SER A 10 2.38 -20.52 12.83
C SER A 10 0.95 -20.03 12.58
N SER A 11 -0.03 -20.69 13.20
CA SER A 11 -1.45 -20.28 13.12
C SER A 11 -1.68 -18.91 13.74
N LYS A 12 -1.03 -18.62 14.88
CA LYS A 12 -1.14 -17.31 15.54
C LYS A 12 -0.51 -16.20 14.71
N ILE A 13 0.62 -16.44 14.06
CA ILE A 13 1.25 -15.48 13.12
C ILE A 13 0.32 -15.21 11.94
N LEU A 14 -0.24 -16.24 11.32
CA LEU A 14 -1.18 -16.04 10.22
C LEU A 14 -2.41 -15.25 10.66
N HIS A 15 -2.97 -15.55 11.84
CA HIS A 15 -4.11 -14.82 12.39
C HIS A 15 -3.80 -13.32 12.58
N GLU A 16 -2.61 -12.95 13.08
CA GLU A 16 -2.19 -11.55 13.16
C GLU A 16 -2.17 -10.85 11.79
N LEU A 17 -1.77 -11.55 10.72
CA LEU A 17 -1.77 -10.98 9.36
C LEU A 17 -3.21 -10.83 8.81
N LEU A 18 -4.07 -11.82 9.05
CA LEU A 18 -5.44 -11.84 8.53
C LEU A 18 -6.32 -10.71 9.07
N GLN A 19 -6.04 -10.23 10.29
CA GLN A 19 -6.72 -9.07 10.87
C GLN A 19 -6.63 -7.80 10.01
N TYR A 20 -5.61 -7.71 9.15
CA TYR A 20 -5.34 -6.54 8.31
C TYR A 20 -5.46 -6.87 6.83
N ARG A 21 -6.08 -7.98 6.45
CA ARG A 21 -6.15 -8.40 5.05
C ARG A 21 -6.97 -7.43 4.21
N ARG A 22 -6.40 -6.93 3.10
CA ARG A 22 -7.15 -6.23 2.03
C ARG A 22 -8.01 -7.23 1.28
N ARG A 23 -9.29 -6.92 1.08
CA ARG A 23 -10.25 -7.79 0.38
C ARG A 23 -10.81 -7.09 -0.85
N PHE A 24 -11.27 -7.87 -1.82
CA PHE A 24 -12.09 -7.31 -2.89
C PHE A 24 -13.44 -6.90 -2.29
N SER A 25 -13.98 -5.76 -2.71
CA SER A 25 -15.22 -5.19 -2.16
C SER A 25 -16.47 -6.02 -2.47
N GLU A 26 -16.40 -6.90 -3.47
CA GLU A 26 -17.52 -7.68 -4.02
C GLU A 26 -17.20 -9.18 -4.02
N SER A 27 -16.83 -9.75 -2.87
CA SER A 27 -16.65 -11.20 -2.74
C SER A 27 -17.98 -11.90 -2.46
N GLU A 28 -18.25 -12.99 -3.19
CA GLU A 28 -19.39 -13.87 -2.95
C GLU A 28 -19.15 -14.88 -1.80
N HIS A 29 -17.91 -14.96 -1.31
CA HIS A 29 -17.52 -15.90 -0.27
C HIS A 29 -17.59 -15.29 1.13
N THR A 30 -17.88 -16.14 2.14
CA THR A 30 -17.83 -15.70 3.54
C THR A 30 -16.39 -15.48 3.99
N ILE A 31 -16.20 -14.65 5.03
CA ILE A 31 -14.89 -14.35 5.58
C ILE A 31 -14.15 -15.63 6.01
N GLU A 32 -14.86 -16.57 6.62
CA GLU A 32 -14.32 -17.84 7.12
C GLU A 32 -13.82 -18.73 5.98
N TYR A 33 -14.56 -18.80 4.86
CA TYR A 33 -14.15 -19.56 3.68
C TYR A 33 -12.85 -18.98 3.09
N GLU A 34 -12.80 -17.66 2.94
CA GLU A 34 -11.63 -17.00 2.40
C GLU A 34 -10.39 -17.21 3.29
N GLU A 35 -10.56 -17.07 4.61
CA GLU A 35 -9.47 -17.29 5.58
C GLU A 35 -8.98 -18.74 5.60
N GLN A 36 -9.87 -19.71 5.42
CA GLN A 36 -9.48 -21.11 5.25
C GLN A 36 -8.60 -21.28 4.00
N LYS A 37 -8.99 -20.71 2.86
CA LYS A 37 -8.22 -20.78 1.60
C LYS A 37 -6.86 -20.09 1.69
N VAL A 38 -6.82 -18.92 2.29
CA VAL A 38 -5.54 -18.23 2.56
C VAL A 38 -4.67 -19.09 3.47
N SER A 39 -5.25 -19.76 4.47
CA SER A 39 -4.51 -20.64 5.39
C SER A 39 -3.88 -21.84 4.69
N GLU A 40 -4.59 -22.46 3.73
CA GLU A 40 -4.05 -23.58 2.93
C GLU A 40 -2.74 -23.20 2.19
N VAL A 41 -2.64 -21.94 1.74
CA VAL A 41 -1.45 -21.44 1.02
C VAL A 41 -0.35 -20.95 1.96
N GLN A 42 -0.73 -20.19 2.99
CA GLN A 42 0.23 -19.38 3.75
C GLN A 42 0.78 -20.10 4.98
N LEU A 43 -0.02 -20.96 5.61
CA LEU A 43 0.39 -21.65 6.84
C LEU A 43 1.64 -22.54 6.63
N PRO A 44 1.77 -23.33 5.55
CA PRO A 44 2.98 -24.12 5.29
C PRO A 44 4.24 -23.23 5.11
N ARG A 45 4.08 -22.04 4.53
CA ARG A 45 5.20 -21.09 4.31
C ARG A 45 5.68 -20.49 5.62
N ILE A 46 4.74 -20.07 6.48
CA ILE A 46 5.05 -19.54 7.82
C ILE A 46 5.71 -20.65 8.67
N ARG A 47 5.13 -21.86 8.62
CA ARG A 47 5.63 -23.02 9.35
C ARG A 47 7.10 -23.32 9.05
N ALA A 48 7.52 -23.21 7.78
CA ALA A 48 8.90 -23.45 7.38
C ALA A 48 9.91 -22.55 8.11
N PHE A 49 9.56 -21.31 8.44
CA PHE A 49 10.42 -20.43 9.26
C PHE A 49 10.40 -20.82 10.73
N VAL A 50 9.21 -21.12 11.27
CA VAL A 50 8.99 -21.47 12.68
C VAL A 50 9.70 -22.77 13.06
N GLU A 51 9.65 -23.79 12.20
CA GLU A 51 10.36 -25.07 12.37
C GLU A 51 11.89 -24.89 12.45
N GLN A 52 12.41 -23.89 11.73
CA GLN A 52 13.84 -23.55 11.74
C GLN A 52 14.23 -22.58 12.87
N GLY A 53 13.27 -22.11 13.66
CA GLY A 53 13.50 -21.07 14.67
C GLY A 53 14.00 -19.75 14.07
N LYS A 54 13.66 -19.44 12.82
CA LYS A 54 14.07 -18.23 12.10
C LYS A 54 12.97 -17.17 12.12
N ALA A 55 13.36 -15.89 12.08
CA ALA A 55 12.40 -14.82 11.87
C ALA A 55 11.57 -15.09 10.60
N VAL A 56 10.26 -14.84 10.66
CA VAL A 56 9.41 -14.94 9.46
C VAL A 56 9.77 -13.77 8.54
N GLU A 57 10.35 -14.08 7.38
CA GLU A 57 10.69 -13.07 6.39
C GLU A 57 9.47 -12.75 5.53
N CYS A 58 9.12 -11.47 5.43
CA CYS A 58 8.07 -10.96 4.59
C CYS A 58 8.66 -9.95 3.60
N ILE A 59 8.13 -9.92 2.37
CA ILE A 59 8.44 -8.86 1.42
C ILE A 59 7.19 -8.11 1.00
N LEU A 60 7.29 -6.79 0.84
CA LEU A 60 6.17 -5.91 0.53
C LEU A 60 6.56 -4.92 -0.58
N PRO A 61 6.16 -5.16 -1.84
CA PRO A 61 6.25 -4.16 -2.90
C PRO A 61 5.36 -2.96 -2.59
N ALA A 62 5.96 -1.83 -2.24
CA ALA A 62 5.29 -0.66 -1.68
C ALA A 62 6.22 0.56 -1.61
N PHE A 63 5.63 1.72 -1.33
CA PHE A 63 6.32 3.01 -1.15
C PHE A 63 7.20 3.37 -2.38
N PRO A 64 6.61 3.48 -3.58
CA PRO A 64 7.35 3.87 -4.79
C PRO A 64 7.77 5.35 -4.77
N THR A 65 6.78 6.23 -4.64
CA THR A 65 6.86 7.70 -4.63
C THR A 65 5.45 8.23 -4.37
N LYS A 66 5.31 9.50 -3.92
CA LYS A 66 4.01 10.18 -3.89
C LYS A 66 3.43 10.35 -5.30
N SER A 67 2.10 10.33 -5.40
CA SER A 67 1.37 10.72 -6.61
C SER A 67 1.87 12.06 -7.14
N PRO A 68 2.07 12.22 -8.47
CA PRO A 68 2.45 13.50 -9.06
C PRO A 68 1.31 14.54 -9.02
N ASN A 69 0.09 14.14 -8.65
CA ASN A 69 -1.04 15.04 -8.60
C ASN A 69 -1.15 15.74 -7.22
N PRO A 70 -0.91 17.06 -7.14
CA PRO A 70 -1.02 17.80 -5.88
C PRO A 70 -2.46 17.89 -5.34
N ARG A 71 -3.47 17.44 -6.09
CA ARG A 71 -4.82 17.25 -5.55
C ARG A 71 -4.93 16.05 -4.63
N LYS A 72 -4.09 15.02 -4.82
CA LYS A 72 -4.17 13.74 -4.10
C LYS A 72 -3.34 13.72 -2.82
N VAL A 73 -2.21 14.42 -2.81
CA VAL A 73 -1.17 14.36 -1.76
C VAL A 73 -0.76 15.77 -1.29
N LEU A 74 0.01 15.85 -0.20
CA LEU A 74 0.48 17.12 0.39
C LEU A 74 1.78 17.66 -0.23
N GLY A 75 2.52 16.81 -0.95
CA GLY A 75 3.81 17.12 -1.55
C GLY A 75 4.42 15.87 -2.17
N THR A 76 5.69 15.96 -2.57
CA THR A 76 6.45 14.83 -3.15
C THR A 76 7.10 13.93 -2.10
N MET A 77 7.29 14.43 -0.88
CA MET A 77 7.97 13.70 0.20
C MET A 77 6.99 12.86 1.05
N PRO A 78 7.47 11.80 1.72
CA PRO A 78 6.68 11.07 2.72
C PRO A 78 6.12 12.01 3.79
N ASP A 79 4.86 11.82 4.17
CA ASP A 79 4.18 12.61 5.20
C ASP A 79 3.67 11.71 6.34
N MET A 80 2.68 12.19 7.12
CA MET A 80 2.15 11.41 8.24
C MET A 80 1.54 10.08 7.79
N ALA A 81 1.03 9.97 6.56
CA ALA A 81 0.46 8.73 6.05
C ALA A 81 1.53 7.62 5.95
N GLU A 82 2.69 7.92 5.37
CA GLU A 82 3.81 6.99 5.33
C GLU A 82 4.32 6.69 6.74
N LYS A 83 4.51 7.72 7.57
CA LYS A 83 5.00 7.56 8.94
C LYS A 83 4.15 6.58 9.75
N LEU A 84 2.82 6.75 9.76
CA LEU A 84 1.90 5.87 10.47
C LEU A 84 1.88 4.45 9.90
N SER A 85 2.01 4.32 8.58
CA SER A 85 2.09 3.02 7.91
C SER A 85 3.35 2.25 8.30
N LEU A 86 4.51 2.93 8.34
CA LEU A 86 5.77 2.33 8.78
C LEU A 86 5.75 1.95 10.27
N ILE A 87 5.17 2.79 11.13
CA ILE A 87 4.94 2.46 12.54
C ILE A 87 4.10 1.18 12.65
N PHE A 88 2.99 1.11 11.92
CA PHE A 88 2.11 -0.05 11.94
C PHE A 88 2.84 -1.34 11.53
N LEU A 89 3.58 -1.32 10.40
CA LEU A 89 4.29 -2.49 9.89
C LEU A 89 5.35 -2.96 10.89
N ASN A 90 6.11 -2.04 11.49
CA ASN A 90 7.10 -2.40 12.51
C ASN A 90 6.44 -2.95 13.79
N SER A 91 5.32 -2.35 14.23
CA SER A 91 4.57 -2.84 15.38
C SER A 91 3.93 -4.20 15.14
N LEU A 92 3.53 -4.53 13.91
CA LEU A 92 3.07 -5.87 13.53
C LEU A 92 4.18 -6.91 13.77
N CYS A 93 5.40 -6.64 13.31
CA CYS A 93 6.56 -7.48 13.58
C CYS A 93 6.84 -7.63 15.08
N GLN A 94 6.78 -6.53 15.84
CA GLN A 94 6.99 -6.55 17.29
C GLN A 94 5.92 -7.38 18.02
N ARG A 95 4.63 -7.31 17.60
CA ARG A 95 3.56 -8.14 18.18
C ARG A 95 3.83 -9.62 17.99
N ILE A 96 4.31 -10.03 16.81
CA ILE A 96 4.72 -11.41 16.55
C ILE A 96 5.87 -11.80 17.49
N GLN A 97 6.85 -10.92 17.68
CA GLN A 97 8.02 -11.16 18.52
C GLN A 97 7.67 -11.43 20.00
N LEU A 98 6.55 -10.89 20.51
CA LEU A 98 6.10 -11.09 21.89
C LEU A 98 5.82 -12.56 22.23
N TYR A 99 5.46 -13.39 21.25
CA TYR A 99 5.15 -14.81 21.47
C TYR A 99 5.96 -15.76 20.58
N TYR A 100 6.73 -15.24 19.64
CA TYR A 100 7.70 -15.97 18.84
C TYR A 100 9.02 -15.20 18.84
N PRO A 101 9.99 -15.51 19.72
CA PRO A 101 11.17 -14.66 19.95
C PRO A 101 11.99 -14.28 18.70
N PRO A 102 12.15 -15.13 17.66
CA PRO A 102 12.78 -14.71 16.40
C PRO A 102 12.00 -13.61 15.66
N GLY A 103 10.71 -13.46 15.91
CA GLY A 103 9.88 -12.41 15.36
C GLY A 103 9.59 -12.56 13.86
N ALA A 104 9.38 -11.42 13.22
CA ALA A 104 9.19 -11.30 11.78
C ALA A 104 9.88 -10.02 11.29
N ASN A 105 10.34 -10.02 10.04
CA ASN A 105 10.92 -8.85 9.38
C ASN A 105 10.18 -8.57 8.08
N ILE A 106 10.02 -7.30 7.71
CA ILE A 106 9.42 -6.90 6.44
C ILE A 106 10.45 -6.12 5.63
N VAL A 107 10.78 -6.64 4.46
CA VAL A 107 11.57 -5.94 3.44
C VAL A 107 10.60 -5.16 2.54
N ILE A 108 10.66 -3.84 2.60
CA ILE A 108 9.90 -2.94 1.73
C ILE A 108 10.60 -2.91 0.37
N CYS A 109 10.01 -3.56 -0.62
CA CYS A 109 10.57 -3.67 -1.96
C CYS A 109 10.10 -2.52 -2.85
N SER A 110 10.71 -1.33 -2.73
CA SER A 110 10.23 -0.13 -3.45
C SER A 110 10.26 -0.34 -4.96
N ASP A 111 9.14 -0.01 -5.59
CA ASP A 111 8.89 -0.15 -7.02
C ASP A 111 8.86 1.22 -7.74
N GLY A 112 9.36 2.28 -7.11
CA GLY A 112 9.42 3.62 -7.72
C GLY A 112 10.22 3.64 -9.03
N HIS A 113 11.49 3.23 -8.95
CA HIS A 113 12.39 3.16 -10.11
C HIS A 113 11.98 2.12 -11.16
N VAL A 114 11.10 1.19 -10.78
CA VAL A 114 10.48 0.25 -11.73
C VAL A 114 9.50 0.96 -12.65
N PHE A 115 8.75 1.96 -12.14
CA PHE A 115 7.67 2.60 -12.90
C PHE A 115 8.05 3.91 -13.58
N SER A 116 8.76 4.83 -12.90
CA SER A 116 9.25 6.13 -13.41
C SER A 116 8.41 6.74 -14.56
N ASP A 117 8.83 6.54 -15.81
CA ASP A 117 8.20 7.01 -17.05
C ASP A 117 6.71 6.62 -17.18
N LEU A 118 6.29 5.46 -16.70
CA LEU A 118 4.89 5.01 -16.79
C LEU A 118 3.95 5.75 -15.82
N ILE A 119 4.50 6.31 -14.74
CA ILE A 119 3.75 7.09 -13.74
C ILE A 119 4.04 8.59 -13.83
N HIS A 120 4.88 9.02 -14.79
CA HIS A 120 5.31 10.40 -14.99
C HIS A 120 5.95 11.03 -13.74
N VAL A 121 6.83 10.28 -13.06
CA VAL A 121 7.67 10.78 -11.98
C VAL A 121 9.12 10.49 -12.34
N ASP A 122 9.98 11.51 -12.30
CA ASP A 122 11.40 11.35 -12.62
C ASP A 122 12.16 10.57 -11.52
N ASP A 123 13.27 9.95 -11.92
CA ASP A 123 14.07 9.12 -11.02
C ASP A 123 14.68 9.91 -9.86
N GLU A 124 14.98 11.21 -10.02
CA GLU A 124 15.51 12.03 -8.92
C GLU A 124 14.47 12.23 -7.80
N THR A 125 13.22 12.52 -8.17
CA THR A 125 12.09 12.59 -7.24
C THR A 125 11.89 11.26 -6.51
N ILE A 126 11.99 10.13 -7.22
CA ILE A 126 11.90 8.79 -6.62
C ILE A 126 13.04 8.55 -5.63
N THR A 127 14.28 8.86 -6.00
CA THR A 127 15.44 8.71 -5.12
C THR A 127 15.28 9.54 -3.86
N HIS A 128 14.85 10.80 -3.96
CA HIS A 128 14.60 11.64 -2.78
C HIS A 128 13.50 11.07 -1.88
N TYR A 129 12.41 10.56 -2.44
CA TYR A 129 11.36 9.90 -1.67
C TYR A 129 11.90 8.67 -0.93
N GLN A 130 12.69 7.82 -1.59
CA GLN A 130 13.29 6.63 -0.99
C GLN A 130 14.25 6.97 0.16
N LEU A 131 15.10 7.99 -0.01
CA LEU A 131 16.01 8.46 1.03
C LEU A 131 15.26 8.96 2.27
N GLU A 132 14.14 9.68 2.10
CA GLU A 132 13.33 10.09 3.25
C GLU A 132 12.57 8.92 3.90
N ILE A 133 12.18 7.87 3.16
CA ILE A 133 11.64 6.64 3.77
C ILE A 133 12.69 5.97 4.67
N GLU A 134 13.92 5.81 4.18
CA GLU A 134 15.02 5.22 4.97
C GLU A 134 15.33 6.04 6.22
N LYS A 135 15.34 7.37 6.09
CA LYS A 135 15.47 8.28 7.23
C LYS A 135 14.31 8.14 8.22
N LEU A 136 13.07 8.04 7.77
CA LEU A 136 11.92 7.80 8.64
C LEU A 136 12.07 6.46 9.39
N LEU A 137 12.54 5.39 8.75
CA LEU A 137 12.80 4.12 9.44
C LEU A 137 13.80 4.30 10.59
N HIS A 138 14.89 5.04 10.35
CA HIS A 138 15.89 5.35 11.38
C HIS A 138 15.31 6.22 12.51
N GLU A 139 14.61 7.30 12.17
CA GLU A 139 13.97 8.20 13.15
C GLU A 139 12.92 7.50 14.03
N LEU A 140 12.20 6.53 13.46
CA LEU A 140 11.20 5.73 14.17
C LEU A 140 11.80 4.60 15.01
N GLY A 141 13.09 4.29 14.84
CA GLY A 141 13.70 3.09 15.43
C GLY A 141 13.05 1.80 14.92
N ALA A 142 12.63 1.78 13.65
CA ALA A 142 11.91 0.66 13.05
C ALA A 142 12.88 -0.48 12.68
N THR A 143 13.32 -1.26 13.68
CA THR A 143 14.37 -2.28 13.52
C THR A 143 13.95 -3.54 12.76
N ASN A 144 12.65 -3.77 12.57
CA ASN A 144 12.14 -4.96 11.86
C ASN A 144 11.81 -4.67 10.38
N LEU A 145 12.10 -3.44 9.92
CA LEU A 145 11.85 -3.00 8.56
C LEU A 145 13.17 -2.69 7.86
N SER A 146 13.27 -3.09 6.59
CA SER A 146 14.36 -2.70 5.70
C SER A 146 13.82 -2.33 4.32
N VAL A 147 14.65 -1.73 3.47
CA VAL A 147 14.28 -1.35 2.10
C VAL A 147 15.12 -2.16 1.12
N PHE A 148 14.49 -2.57 0.01
CA PHE A 148 15.14 -3.20 -1.13
C PHE A 148 14.64 -2.56 -2.42
N ASN A 149 15.55 -1.98 -3.18
CA ASN A 149 15.29 -1.28 -4.42
C ASN A 149 15.87 -2.05 -5.61
N LEU A 150 15.47 -1.69 -6.83
CA LEU A 150 16.00 -2.29 -8.06
C LEU A 150 17.55 -2.24 -8.13
N GLY A 151 18.14 -1.16 -7.62
CA GLY A 151 19.60 -0.98 -7.55
C GLY A 151 20.32 -1.84 -6.50
N ASN A 152 19.60 -2.53 -5.62
CA ASN A 152 20.19 -3.42 -4.60
C ASN A 152 20.37 -4.86 -5.10
N VAL A 153 19.83 -5.21 -6.26
CA VAL A 153 20.03 -6.53 -6.87
C VAL A 153 21.48 -6.65 -7.29
N GLU A 154 22.20 -7.63 -6.75
CA GLU A 154 23.66 -7.78 -6.90
C GLU A 154 24.10 -7.70 -8.37
N SER A 155 23.42 -8.43 -9.26
CA SER A 155 23.68 -8.46 -10.71
C SER A 155 23.43 -7.13 -11.43
N LEU A 156 22.69 -6.21 -10.80
CA LEU A 156 22.28 -4.92 -11.36
C LEU A 156 23.01 -3.72 -10.74
N THR A 157 23.75 -3.90 -9.64
CA THR A 157 24.42 -2.82 -8.89
C THR A 157 25.31 -1.92 -9.76
N GLN A 158 25.95 -2.50 -10.79
CA GLN A 158 26.82 -1.78 -11.73
C GLN A 158 26.08 -0.79 -12.65
N TYR A 159 24.75 -0.85 -12.74
CA TYR A 159 23.92 0.02 -13.59
C TYR A 159 23.14 1.07 -12.80
N THR A 160 23.43 1.24 -11.51
CA THR A 160 22.74 2.19 -10.62
C THR A 160 22.84 3.65 -11.02
N SER A 161 23.76 4.01 -11.93
CA SER A 161 23.83 5.34 -12.54
C SER A 161 22.87 5.54 -13.72
N ASN A 162 22.17 4.49 -14.18
CA ASN A 162 21.25 4.55 -15.31
C ASN A 162 19.98 3.72 -15.05
N TYR A 163 18.94 4.37 -14.54
CA TYR A 163 17.68 3.71 -14.22
C TYR A 163 16.90 3.21 -15.44
N ASP A 164 17.07 3.82 -16.63
CA ASP A 164 16.47 3.29 -17.86
C ASP A 164 17.04 1.92 -18.20
N GLN A 165 18.37 1.78 -18.12
CA GLN A 165 19.03 0.49 -18.33
C GLN A 165 18.60 -0.56 -17.29
N LEU A 166 18.43 -0.16 -16.02
CA LEU A 166 17.89 -1.07 -14.99
C LEU A 166 16.47 -1.55 -15.31
N ARG A 167 15.60 -0.65 -15.79
CA ARG A 167 14.24 -1.00 -16.22
C ARG A 167 14.25 -1.94 -17.42
N GLU A 168 15.12 -1.70 -18.40
CA GLU A 168 15.28 -2.59 -19.56
C GLU A 168 15.74 -3.99 -19.14
N LEU A 169 16.72 -4.09 -18.24
CA LEU A 169 17.20 -5.36 -17.72
C LEU A 169 16.11 -6.12 -16.95
N LEU A 170 15.32 -5.41 -16.13
CA LEU A 170 14.17 -5.98 -15.44
C LEU A 170 13.14 -6.53 -16.43
N VAL A 171 12.75 -5.75 -17.43
CA VAL A 171 11.75 -6.17 -18.42
C VAL A 171 12.26 -7.35 -19.24
N ASN A 172 13.49 -7.30 -19.73
CA ASN A 172 14.08 -8.37 -20.53
C ASN A 172 14.27 -9.68 -19.76
N GLY A 173 14.59 -9.60 -18.46
CA GLY A 173 14.82 -10.77 -17.62
C GLY A 173 13.56 -11.40 -17.04
N TYR A 174 12.51 -10.60 -16.80
CA TYR A 174 11.42 -11.02 -15.91
C TYR A 174 10.00 -10.72 -16.40
N ALA A 175 9.83 -9.93 -17.47
CA ALA A 175 8.50 -9.56 -17.97
C ALA A 175 8.02 -10.49 -19.10
N SER A 176 6.73 -10.82 -19.08
CA SER A 176 5.99 -11.25 -20.28
C SER A 176 5.71 -10.06 -21.20
N SER A 177 5.38 -10.32 -22.46
CA SER A 177 4.97 -9.26 -23.40
C SER A 177 3.68 -8.55 -22.94
N VAL A 178 3.48 -7.31 -23.38
CA VAL A 178 2.27 -6.54 -23.03
C VAL A 178 1.00 -7.24 -23.54
N GLU A 179 1.10 -7.94 -24.66
CA GLU A 179 0.03 -8.74 -25.26
C GLU A 179 -0.38 -9.90 -24.37
N GLU A 180 0.60 -10.66 -23.84
CA GLU A 180 0.36 -11.74 -22.89
C GLU A 180 -0.23 -11.21 -21.58
N ILE A 181 0.31 -10.12 -21.03
CA ILE A 181 -0.24 -9.49 -19.83
C ILE A 181 -1.72 -9.15 -20.04
N LYS A 182 -2.07 -8.55 -21.19
CA LYS A 182 -3.48 -8.23 -21.52
C LYS A 182 -4.34 -9.48 -21.72
N ALA A 183 -3.78 -10.58 -22.20
CA ALA A 183 -4.49 -11.85 -22.33
C ALA A 183 -4.81 -12.41 -20.93
N THR A 184 -3.81 -12.55 -20.06
CA THR A 184 -3.95 -13.04 -18.69
C THR A 184 -4.94 -12.20 -17.88
N LEU A 185 -4.88 -10.86 -17.97
CA LEU A 185 -5.80 -9.98 -17.24
C LEU A 185 -7.28 -10.17 -17.63
N LYS A 186 -7.57 -10.75 -18.81
CA LYS A 186 -8.94 -11.01 -19.26
C LYS A 186 -9.46 -12.39 -18.85
N GLU A 187 -8.63 -13.25 -18.29
CA GLU A 187 -9.00 -14.62 -17.93
C GLU A 187 -9.79 -14.70 -16.63
N SER A 188 -9.75 -13.65 -15.80
CA SER A 188 -10.48 -13.59 -14.52
C SER A 188 -11.04 -12.21 -14.21
N GLU A 189 -12.07 -12.15 -13.36
CA GLU A 189 -12.65 -10.88 -12.91
C GLU A 189 -11.67 -10.10 -12.05
N GLU A 190 -10.86 -10.77 -11.22
CA GLU A 190 -9.80 -10.14 -10.41
C GLU A 190 -8.74 -9.48 -11.28
N GLY A 191 -8.38 -10.12 -12.41
CA GLY A 191 -7.48 -9.53 -13.41
C GLY A 191 -8.06 -8.25 -14.02
N LEU A 192 -9.34 -8.27 -14.38
CA LEU A 192 -10.04 -7.09 -14.89
C LEU A 192 -10.14 -5.99 -13.83
N GLN A 193 -10.41 -6.34 -12.57
CA GLN A 193 -10.46 -5.39 -11.45
C GLN A 193 -9.11 -4.71 -11.24
N LEU A 194 -8.01 -5.48 -11.25
CA LEU A 194 -6.66 -4.92 -11.18
C LEU A 194 -6.41 -3.94 -12.33
N TYR A 195 -6.71 -4.32 -13.57
CA TYR A 195 -6.53 -3.44 -14.72
C TYR A 195 -7.35 -2.15 -14.62
N ARG A 196 -8.60 -2.24 -14.17
CA ARG A 196 -9.48 -1.08 -13.92
C ARG A 196 -8.92 -0.18 -12.82
N ALA A 197 -8.43 -0.76 -11.72
CA ALA A 197 -7.86 -0.01 -10.60
C ALA A 197 -6.59 0.75 -11.01
N ILE A 198 -5.63 0.09 -11.67
CA ILE A 198 -4.42 0.73 -12.16
C ILE A 198 -4.75 1.83 -13.17
N THR A 199 -5.66 1.58 -14.11
CA THR A 199 -6.13 2.59 -15.06
C THR A 199 -6.72 3.81 -14.36
N ARG A 200 -7.54 3.61 -13.33
CA ARG A 200 -8.12 4.70 -12.53
C ARG A 200 -7.04 5.51 -11.83
N PHE A 201 -6.04 4.86 -11.24
CA PHE A 201 -4.93 5.55 -10.59
C PHE A 201 -4.15 6.43 -11.55
N LEU A 202 -3.75 5.88 -12.69
CA LEU A 202 -3.00 6.64 -13.69
C LEU A 202 -3.80 7.81 -14.27
N TYR A 203 -5.12 7.62 -14.46
CA TYR A 203 -6.01 8.70 -14.87
C TYR A 203 -6.10 9.80 -13.80
N GLU A 204 -6.35 9.43 -12.54
CA GLU A 204 -6.41 10.38 -11.43
C GLU A 204 -5.08 11.12 -11.23
N ASP A 205 -3.94 10.44 -11.38
CA ASP A 205 -2.60 11.05 -11.29
C ASP A 205 -2.32 12.04 -12.41
N SER A 206 -2.81 11.75 -13.62
CA SER A 206 -2.59 12.62 -14.78
C SER A 206 -3.61 13.78 -14.85
N LEU A 207 -4.66 13.78 -14.04
CA LEU A 207 -5.67 14.85 -13.98
C LEU A 207 -5.20 16.02 -13.08
N LEU A 208 -4.10 16.64 -13.48
CA LEU A 208 -3.44 17.72 -12.75
C LEU A 208 -4.31 19.00 -12.66
N PRO A 209 -4.07 19.88 -11.66
CA PRO A 209 -4.66 21.20 -11.64
C PRO A 209 -4.35 21.97 -12.93
N GLY A 210 -5.38 22.57 -13.53
CA GLY A 210 -5.24 23.33 -14.78
C GLY A 210 -5.16 22.48 -16.06
N TYR A 211 -5.30 21.14 -15.98
CA TYR A 211 -5.41 20.31 -17.19
C TYR A 211 -6.63 20.72 -18.02
N ASP A 212 -6.37 21.20 -19.24
CA ASP A 212 -7.34 21.71 -20.22
C ASP A 212 -7.57 20.75 -21.40
N GLY A 213 -6.82 19.64 -21.44
CA GLY A 213 -6.94 18.60 -22.45
C GLY A 213 -8.20 17.75 -22.33
N SER A 214 -8.40 16.86 -23.31
CA SER A 214 -9.55 15.95 -23.31
C SER A 214 -9.44 14.89 -22.23
N LYS A 215 -10.49 14.74 -21.40
CA LYS A 215 -10.61 13.64 -20.43
C LYS A 215 -10.61 12.28 -21.11
N THR A 216 -11.17 12.17 -22.31
CA THR A 216 -11.16 10.92 -23.09
C THR A 216 -9.76 10.57 -23.58
N ALA A 217 -8.98 11.57 -23.99
CA ALA A 217 -7.58 11.36 -24.36
C ALA A 217 -6.76 10.90 -23.14
N LEU A 218 -6.95 11.54 -21.98
CA LEU A 218 -6.32 11.16 -20.72
C LEU A 218 -6.68 9.72 -20.31
N GLN A 219 -7.96 9.36 -20.45
CA GLN A 219 -8.44 8.01 -20.17
C GLN A 219 -7.84 6.95 -21.12
N LYS A 220 -7.62 7.31 -22.39
CA LYS A 220 -6.98 6.44 -23.38
C LYS A 220 -5.50 6.24 -23.05
N ASP A 221 -4.80 7.31 -22.72
CA ASP A 221 -3.40 7.28 -22.28
C ASP A 221 -3.22 6.43 -21.01
N ALA A 222 -4.05 6.66 -19.99
CA ALA A 222 -4.03 5.88 -18.76
C ALA A 222 -4.23 4.36 -19.01
N ARG A 223 -5.12 3.98 -19.93
CA ARG A 223 -5.31 2.57 -20.33
C ARG A 223 -4.07 1.99 -21.01
N GLN A 224 -3.41 2.78 -21.87
CA GLN A 224 -2.20 2.34 -22.56
C GLN A 224 -1.07 2.09 -21.57
N ARG A 225 -0.84 3.03 -20.64
CA ARG A 225 0.20 2.90 -19.60
C ARG A 225 -0.11 1.83 -18.57
N ALA A 226 -1.39 1.59 -18.23
CA ALA A 226 -1.78 0.60 -17.22
C ALA A 226 -1.25 -0.81 -17.53
N ALA A 227 -1.24 -1.21 -18.80
CA ALA A 227 -0.69 -2.51 -19.18
C ALA A 227 0.83 -2.59 -18.94
N GLY A 228 1.56 -1.51 -19.21
CA GLY A 228 3.00 -1.42 -18.90
C GLY A 228 3.28 -1.41 -17.39
N VAL A 229 2.45 -0.71 -16.60
CA VAL A 229 2.59 -0.69 -15.12
C VAL A 229 2.39 -2.10 -14.55
N ILE A 230 1.37 -2.82 -15.02
CA ILE A 230 1.12 -4.20 -14.57
C ILE A 230 2.25 -5.12 -15.03
N GLN A 231 2.72 -4.99 -16.27
CA GLN A 231 3.86 -5.75 -16.79
C GLN A 231 5.09 -5.58 -15.89
N ARG A 232 5.48 -4.34 -15.60
CA ARG A 232 6.65 -4.07 -14.75
C ARG A 232 6.44 -4.47 -13.29
N SER A 233 5.21 -4.34 -12.76
CA SER A 233 4.86 -4.81 -11.42
C SER A 233 5.00 -6.33 -11.30
N TRP A 234 4.58 -7.09 -12.32
CA TRP A 234 4.73 -8.54 -12.35
C TRP A 234 6.19 -8.94 -12.57
N ALA A 235 6.93 -8.25 -13.43
CA ALA A 235 8.36 -8.46 -13.63
C ALA A 235 9.14 -8.23 -12.32
N TRP A 236 8.85 -7.14 -11.60
CA TRP A 236 9.40 -6.88 -10.28
C TRP A 236 9.02 -8.00 -9.30
N GLY A 237 7.75 -8.43 -9.35
CA GLY A 237 7.29 -9.58 -8.61
C GLY A 237 8.10 -10.85 -8.87
N ASN A 238 8.41 -11.15 -10.13
CA ASN A 238 9.16 -12.34 -10.54
C ASN A 238 10.62 -12.26 -10.06
N LEU A 239 11.27 -11.11 -10.24
CA LEU A 239 12.62 -10.87 -9.73
C LEU A 239 12.68 -11.04 -8.21
N LEU A 240 11.72 -10.48 -7.48
CA LEU A 240 11.65 -10.63 -6.03
C LEU A 240 11.42 -12.08 -5.59
N ALA A 241 10.76 -12.91 -6.41
CA ALA A 241 10.60 -14.33 -6.10
C ALA A 241 11.92 -15.10 -6.23
N GLU A 242 12.86 -14.63 -7.06
CA GLU A 242 14.22 -15.16 -7.13
C GLU A 242 15.08 -14.70 -5.96
N GLN A 243 14.97 -13.41 -5.59
CA GLN A 243 15.77 -12.82 -4.50
C GLN A 243 15.30 -13.28 -3.11
N PHE A 244 13.99 -13.50 -2.93
CA PHE A 244 13.36 -13.85 -1.65
C PHE A 244 12.40 -15.05 -1.82
N PRO A 245 12.91 -16.26 -2.15
CA PRO A 245 12.06 -17.39 -2.57
C PRO A 245 11.13 -17.91 -1.47
N LEU A 246 11.57 -17.81 -0.21
CA LEU A 246 10.82 -18.32 0.93
C LEU A 246 9.92 -17.27 1.59
N ALA A 247 10.15 -15.98 1.33
CA ALA A 247 9.46 -14.91 2.02
C ALA A 247 7.93 -14.96 1.84
N ILE A 248 7.21 -14.55 2.87
CA ILE A 248 5.76 -14.31 2.78
C ILE A 248 5.55 -13.06 1.91
N ARG A 249 4.74 -13.20 0.86
CA ARG A 249 4.55 -12.15 -0.14
C ARG A 249 3.41 -11.26 0.29
N LEU A 250 3.71 -10.12 0.92
CA LEU A 250 2.70 -9.10 1.20
C LEU A 250 2.44 -8.27 -0.06
N SER A 251 1.27 -7.64 -0.11
CA SER A 251 0.86 -6.75 -1.20
C SER A 251 0.03 -5.61 -0.65
N ILE A 252 0.08 -4.47 -1.33
CA ILE A 252 -0.81 -3.33 -1.06
C ILE A 252 -2.12 -3.38 -1.86
N HIS A 253 -2.36 -4.46 -2.60
CA HIS A 253 -3.60 -4.68 -3.35
C HIS A 253 -4.36 -5.86 -2.74
N PRO A 254 -5.70 -5.90 -2.86
CA PRO A 254 -6.45 -7.12 -2.67
C PRO A 254 -5.89 -8.26 -3.54
N GLN A 255 -5.92 -9.49 -3.02
CA GLN A 255 -5.39 -10.67 -3.70
C GLN A 255 -6.41 -11.81 -3.67
N PRO A 256 -6.46 -12.66 -4.70
CA PRO A 256 -7.21 -13.91 -4.68
C PRO A 256 -6.84 -14.76 -3.47
N VAL A 257 -7.80 -15.53 -2.94
CA VAL A 257 -7.61 -16.30 -1.70
C VAL A 257 -6.63 -17.47 -1.83
N ASP A 258 -6.39 -17.93 -3.05
CA ASP A 258 -5.41 -18.95 -3.43
C ASP A 258 -4.07 -18.36 -3.90
N SER A 259 -3.93 -17.03 -3.87
CA SER A 259 -2.70 -16.35 -4.24
C SER A 259 -1.59 -16.58 -3.22
N ILE A 260 -0.35 -16.68 -3.71
CA ILE A 260 0.84 -16.62 -2.85
C ILE A 260 0.97 -15.26 -2.15
N LYS A 261 0.32 -14.21 -2.68
CA LYS A 261 0.34 -12.85 -2.15
C LYS A 261 -0.79 -12.62 -1.16
N ILE A 262 -0.52 -11.90 -0.08
CA ILE A 262 -1.52 -11.46 0.90
C ILE A 262 -1.61 -9.93 0.85
N GLY A 263 -2.77 -9.40 0.47
CA GLY A 263 -3.04 -7.96 0.58
C GLY A 263 -3.09 -7.53 2.04
N ILE A 264 -2.37 -6.46 2.43
CA ILE A 264 -2.31 -5.96 3.81
C ILE A 264 -2.60 -4.46 3.90
N HIS A 265 -3.48 -4.09 4.83
CA HIS A 265 -3.75 -2.72 5.23
C HIS A 265 -2.62 -2.20 6.11
N MET A 266 -2.32 -0.91 6.02
CA MET A 266 -1.29 -0.25 6.85
C MET A 266 -1.86 0.88 7.69
N MET A 267 -3.04 1.35 7.33
CA MET A 267 -3.81 2.37 8.03
C MET A 267 -5.29 2.07 7.81
N PRO A 268 -6.19 2.41 8.77
CA PRO A 268 -7.62 2.33 8.54
C PRO A 268 -8.03 3.20 7.34
N THR A 269 -8.78 2.62 6.41
CA THR A 269 -9.28 3.27 5.19
C THR A 269 -10.61 2.66 4.80
N ARG A 270 -11.46 3.43 4.09
CA ARG A 270 -12.69 2.90 3.48
C ARG A 270 -12.48 2.36 2.06
N ASP A 271 -11.32 2.62 1.48
CA ASP A 271 -10.95 2.19 0.12
C ASP A 271 -9.80 1.18 0.22
N ASP A 272 -10.10 -0.10 -0.06
CA ASP A 272 -9.13 -1.22 -0.09
C ASP A 272 -8.02 -1.07 -1.12
N TRP A 273 -8.15 -0.11 -2.05
CA TRP A 273 -7.12 0.20 -3.05
C TRP A 273 -6.27 1.42 -2.66
N LEU A 274 -6.69 2.21 -1.67
CA LEU A 274 -5.97 3.42 -1.29
C LEU A 274 -4.68 3.08 -0.51
N THR A 275 -3.61 3.80 -0.86
CA THR A 275 -2.30 3.71 -0.23
C THR A 275 -1.78 5.08 0.21
N PRO A 276 -0.83 5.13 1.17
CA PRO A 276 -0.33 6.39 1.75
C PRO A 276 0.16 7.40 0.72
N TRP A 277 0.79 6.91 -0.35
CA TRP A 277 1.34 7.75 -1.41
C TRP A 277 0.31 8.24 -2.45
N HIS A 278 -0.96 7.83 -2.33
CA HIS A 278 -2.07 8.31 -3.15
C HIS A 278 -3.14 9.07 -2.36
N GLY A 279 -2.89 9.32 -1.06
CA GLY A 279 -3.84 9.98 -0.18
C GLY A 279 -3.15 10.78 0.90
N VAL A 280 -3.91 11.10 1.94
CA VAL A 280 -3.45 11.86 3.10
C VAL A 280 -3.94 11.20 4.38
N ALA A 281 -3.15 11.31 5.44
CA ALA A 281 -3.63 11.00 6.78
C ALA A 281 -4.61 12.09 7.23
N ALA A 282 -5.73 11.69 7.82
CA ALA A 282 -6.68 12.57 8.47
C ALA A 282 -6.89 12.11 9.91
N ASN A 283 -6.70 13.00 10.87
CA ASN A 283 -7.05 12.78 12.26
C ASN A 283 -8.51 13.18 12.47
N ILE A 284 -9.35 12.19 12.76
CA ILE A 284 -10.78 12.35 13.04
C ILE A 284 -10.98 11.95 14.51
N ASN A 285 -11.25 12.92 15.37
CA ASN A 285 -11.50 12.70 16.80
C ASN A 285 -10.42 11.85 17.50
N GLY A 286 -9.14 12.07 17.17
CA GLY A 286 -8.00 11.36 17.76
C GLY A 286 -7.62 10.07 17.06
N GLN A 287 -8.38 9.64 16.04
CA GLN A 287 -8.06 8.46 15.24
C GLN A 287 -7.58 8.86 13.85
N PHE A 288 -6.44 8.31 13.44
CA PHE A 288 -5.93 8.51 12.09
C PHE A 288 -6.55 7.52 11.10
N VAL A 289 -7.05 8.06 9.99
CA VAL A 289 -7.53 7.30 8.84
C VAL A 289 -6.82 7.79 7.58
N LEU A 290 -6.67 6.91 6.59
CA LEU A 290 -6.17 7.25 5.27
C LEU A 290 -7.36 7.59 4.36
N MET A 291 -7.31 8.75 3.70
CA MET A 291 -8.40 9.27 2.86
C MET A 291 -7.88 9.95 1.60
N LYS A 292 -8.75 10.09 0.60
CA LYS A 292 -8.46 10.96 -0.56
C LYS A 292 -8.49 12.42 -0.11
N SER A 293 -7.49 13.20 -0.52
CA SER A 293 -7.36 14.62 -0.13
C SER A 293 -8.61 15.46 -0.46
N ASP A 294 -9.29 15.19 -1.59
CA ASP A 294 -10.55 15.86 -1.93
C ASP A 294 -11.70 15.57 -0.97
N GLU A 295 -11.77 14.36 -0.39
CA GLU A 295 -12.78 14.01 0.62
C GLU A 295 -12.53 14.76 1.92
N VAL A 296 -11.27 14.82 2.35
CA VAL A 296 -10.85 15.56 3.53
C VAL A 296 -11.14 17.06 3.38
N LYS A 297 -10.89 17.64 2.21
CA LYS A 297 -11.24 19.04 1.90
C LYS A 297 -12.75 19.28 1.93
N LYS A 298 -13.57 18.35 1.42
CA LYS A 298 -15.05 18.43 1.51
C LYS A 298 -15.54 18.38 2.95
N MET A 299 -14.84 17.66 3.82
CA MET A 299 -15.09 17.61 5.27
C MET A 299 -14.49 18.80 6.03
N GLN A 300 -14.00 19.83 5.32
CA GLN A 300 -13.39 21.03 5.91
C GLN A 300 -12.19 20.71 6.81
N GLY A 301 -11.44 19.65 6.47
CA GLY A 301 -10.22 19.29 7.18
C GLY A 301 -9.20 20.45 7.17
N LYS A 302 -8.67 20.78 8.33
CA LYS A 302 -7.63 21.80 8.52
C LYS A 302 -6.26 21.16 8.35
N LEU A 303 -5.41 21.74 7.50
CA LEU A 303 -4.04 21.27 7.33
C LEU A 303 -3.24 21.50 8.62
N VAL A 304 -2.56 20.45 9.07
CA VAL A 304 -1.62 20.51 10.18
C VAL A 304 -0.20 20.47 9.62
N GLU A 305 0.62 21.41 10.08
CA GLU A 305 2.05 21.46 9.78
C GLU A 305 2.85 21.04 11.01
N ILE A 306 3.90 20.26 10.80
CA ILE A 306 4.88 19.90 11.83
C ILE A 306 6.20 20.52 11.41
N ARG A 307 6.75 21.42 12.23
CA ARG A 307 7.99 22.17 11.93
C ARG A 307 7.93 22.91 10.59
N GLY A 308 6.76 23.45 10.23
CA GLY A 308 6.56 24.20 8.99
C GLY A 308 6.43 23.33 7.73
N VAL A 309 6.29 22.01 7.87
CA VAL A 309 6.06 21.07 6.76
C VAL A 309 4.64 20.51 6.84
N PRO A 310 3.86 20.54 5.75
CA PRO A 310 2.55 19.87 5.67
C PRO A 310 2.63 18.40 6.10
N SER A 311 1.81 18.01 7.07
CA SER A 311 1.90 16.68 7.68
C SER A 311 0.66 15.82 7.47
N HIS A 312 -0.50 16.34 7.83
CA HIS A 312 -1.78 15.63 7.77
C HIS A 312 -2.93 16.64 7.90
N TYR A 313 -4.16 16.17 7.80
CA TYR A 313 -5.33 16.98 8.10
C TYR A 313 -5.94 16.64 9.45
N MET A 314 -6.58 17.61 10.09
CA MET A 314 -7.43 17.43 11.26
C MET A 314 -8.88 17.76 10.88
N ILE A 315 -9.80 16.85 11.21
CA ILE A 315 -11.23 17.05 11.01
C ILE A 315 -11.88 17.12 12.39
N GLU A 316 -12.34 18.31 12.76
CA GLU A 316 -13.17 18.53 13.94
C GLU A 316 -14.59 18.04 13.61
N ALA A 317 -15.16 17.14 14.43
CA ALA A 317 -16.57 16.81 14.29
C ALA A 317 -17.40 18.07 14.58
N VAL A 318 -18.41 18.34 13.75
CA VAL A 318 -19.42 19.35 14.09
C VAL A 318 -20.10 18.86 15.36
N SER A 319 -19.87 19.55 16.49
CA SER A 319 -20.62 19.31 17.72
C SER A 319 -22.11 19.37 17.40
N GLU A 320 -22.90 18.39 17.85
CA GLU A 320 -24.38 18.38 17.82
C GLU A 320 -25.01 19.51 18.67
N GLN A 321 -24.36 20.67 18.81
CA GLN A 321 -24.82 21.79 19.63
C GLN A 321 -25.55 22.89 18.86
N ASN A 322 -25.87 22.70 17.57
CA ASN A 322 -26.69 23.64 16.79
C ASN A 322 -28.07 23.11 16.35
N GLN A 323 -28.60 22.09 17.03
CA GLN A 323 -30.05 21.81 17.05
C GLN A 323 -30.69 22.33 18.35
N GLN A 324 -30.66 23.65 18.56
CA GLN A 324 -31.68 24.32 19.38
C GLN A 324 -32.45 25.27 18.47
N VAL A 325 -33.42 24.72 17.75
CA VAL A 325 -34.51 25.50 17.19
C VAL A 325 -35.63 25.52 18.24
N ALA A 326 -35.75 26.70 18.87
CA ALA A 326 -36.89 27.31 19.56
C ALA A 326 -37.93 26.41 20.27
N PRO A 327 -38.21 26.62 21.57
CA PRO A 327 -39.41 26.10 22.21
C PRO A 327 -40.65 26.70 21.53
N LEU A 328 -41.55 25.83 21.06
CA LEU A 328 -42.92 26.20 20.72
C LEU A 328 -43.58 26.82 21.96
N ALA A 329 -43.93 28.11 21.87
CA ALA A 329 -44.73 28.79 22.86
C ALA A 329 -46.09 28.09 22.98
N VAL A 330 -46.36 27.53 24.16
CA VAL A 330 -47.69 27.09 24.58
C VAL A 330 -48.48 28.36 24.89
N ALA A 331 -49.38 28.76 23.98
CA ALA A 331 -50.42 29.73 24.28
C ALA A 331 -51.59 28.97 24.94
N SER A 332 -51.63 29.02 26.26
CA SER A 332 -52.83 28.75 27.05
C SER A 332 -53.83 29.91 26.89
N GLN A 333 -55.08 29.55 26.65
CA GLN A 333 -56.26 30.42 26.69
C GLN A 333 -56.42 31.06 28.08
N GLU A 334 -56.89 32.32 28.13
CA GLU A 334 -58.04 32.78 28.96
C GLU A 334 -58.16 34.32 28.93
N GLN A 335 -59.16 34.80 28.18
CA GLN A 335 -60.22 35.80 28.49
C GLN A 335 -60.67 36.58 27.26
#